data_AF-A0A5E4MGI1-F1
#
_entry.id   AF-A0A5E4MGI1-F1
#
_cell.length_a   1.000
_cell.length_b   1.000
_cell.length_c   1.000
_cell.angle_alpha   90.00
_cell.angle_beta   90.00
_cell.angle_gamma   90.00
#
_symmetry.space_group_name_H-M   'P 1'
#
loop_
_entity.id
_entity.type
_entity.pdbx_description
1 polymer ?
#
loop_
_entity_poly.entity_id
_entity_poly.type
_entity_poly.pdbx_seq_one_letter_code
_entity_poly.pdbx_strand_id
1 'polypeptide(L)'
;MQSNEEVVRERSMKFILNKVMALGKEIIKKDVEDLIIAECKKVMQNITCEEFETLMTILSSTHLISTPEGQKELVELLASTAELDQFFNPKDLDQVNRFITCLDFAIPFFSGHVESTKFIVYVCELLNRYILIKDNDKQFIILKSLAESAPYCGKLMNPEAVVGQVYQALLDLVTVPENDTIKKVEDMDLHRVEALLYTFHKLGKQCPDFLSKDAERQKEFKKKLLYIGTCTQTFVKIVRQDLKEKGEDDVKNDPAVEKKLEGLRLACNINTLIKELFNIPPRFKATISLSWLGGATKSKLAQIVQEGKKHEPIIVDGKTKRIDGSNNSQQLYQPPKDKFSAKFSNNSNNSTNTTYNHRRGNATGWNPKRSFDASNGNRRSWRPY
;
A
#
# COMPACT_ATOMS: atom_id res chain seq x y z
N MET A 1 -7.29 -10.07 43.18
CA MET A 1 -5.96 -9.85 43.76
C MET A 1 -4.98 -10.55 42.83
N GLN A 2 -4.09 -9.81 42.16
CA GLN A 2 -2.98 -10.43 41.41
C GLN A 2 -2.15 -11.26 42.40
N SER A 3 -1.67 -12.42 41.96
CA SER A 3 -0.81 -13.26 42.81
C SER A 3 0.51 -12.54 43.10
N ASN A 4 1.16 -12.82 44.24
CA ASN A 4 2.48 -12.25 44.53
C ASN A 4 3.50 -12.59 43.43
N GLU A 5 3.34 -13.73 42.77
CA GLU A 5 4.18 -14.16 41.65
C GLU A 5 3.97 -13.30 40.40
N GLU A 6 2.73 -12.95 40.05
CA GLU A 6 2.42 -12.03 38.94
C GLU A 6 3.05 -10.65 39.16
N VAL A 7 2.94 -10.11 40.38
CA VAL A 7 3.53 -8.80 40.73
C VAL A 7 5.05 -8.84 40.62
N VAL A 8 5.68 -9.93 41.07
CA VAL A 8 7.15 -10.11 40.95
C VAL A 8 7.56 -10.23 39.48
N ARG A 9 6.80 -10.98 38.66
CA ARG A 9 7.06 -11.15 37.23
C ARG A 9 6.98 -9.82 36.48
N GLU A 10 5.91 -9.06 36.69
CA GLU A 10 5.73 -7.74 36.07
C GLU A 10 6.86 -6.77 36.45
N ARG A 11 7.20 -6.69 37.75
CA ARG A 11 8.30 -5.85 38.24
C ARG A 11 9.65 -6.26 37.69
N SER A 12 9.88 -7.57 37.51
CA SER A 12 11.12 -8.11 36.96
C SER A 12 11.30 -7.70 35.50
N MET A 13 10.26 -7.80 34.68
CA MET A 13 10.33 -7.33 33.30
C MET A 13 10.56 -5.82 33.19
N LYS A 14 9.85 -5.03 34.01
CA LYS A 14 10.07 -3.58 34.08
C LYS A 14 11.49 -3.24 34.56
N PHE A 15 12.07 -4.05 35.44
CA PHE A 15 13.47 -3.88 35.86
C PHE A 15 14.45 -4.19 34.72
N ILE A 16 14.21 -5.26 33.95
CA ILE A 16 15.04 -5.57 32.78
C ILE A 16 15.00 -4.41 31.79
N LEU A 17 13.81 -3.93 31.43
CA LEU A 17 13.66 -2.82 30.49
C LEU A 17 14.32 -1.52 30.99
N ASN A 18 14.02 -1.10 32.22
CA ASN A 18 14.40 0.25 32.69
C ASN A 18 15.78 0.33 33.33
N LYS A 19 16.31 -0.79 33.83
CA LYS A 19 17.58 -0.82 34.57
C LYS A 19 18.64 -1.63 33.85
N VAL A 20 18.32 -2.83 33.37
CA VAL A 20 19.31 -3.66 32.67
C VAL A 20 19.63 -3.05 31.32
N MET A 21 18.63 -2.84 30.44
CA MET A 21 18.88 -2.30 29.09
C MET A 21 19.50 -0.89 29.11
N ALA A 22 19.31 -0.13 30.19
CA ALA A 22 19.93 1.18 30.38
C ALA A 22 21.45 1.15 30.64
N LEU A 23 22.03 -0.01 30.98
CA LEU A 23 23.47 -0.17 31.18
C LEU A 23 24.29 -0.04 29.89
N GLY A 24 23.62 -0.12 28.72
CA GLY A 24 24.25 0.04 27.42
C GLY A 24 25.12 -1.14 26.98
N LYS A 25 25.59 -1.06 25.73
CA LYS A 25 26.32 -2.14 25.04
C LYS A 25 27.74 -2.39 25.56
N GLU A 26 28.27 -1.49 26.40
CA GLU A 26 29.56 -1.68 27.06
C GLU A 26 29.49 -2.80 28.12
N ILE A 27 28.35 -2.89 28.79
CA ILE A 27 28.08 -3.88 29.84
C ILE A 27 27.28 -5.05 29.27
N ILE A 28 26.21 -4.79 28.52
CA ILE A 28 25.43 -5.82 27.82
C ILE A 28 26.18 -6.21 26.55
N LYS A 29 27.14 -7.12 26.72
CA LYS A 29 27.82 -7.78 25.61
C LYS A 29 26.88 -8.78 24.93
N LYS A 30 27.26 -9.21 23.72
CA LYS A 30 26.47 -10.10 22.88
C LYS A 30 25.95 -11.34 23.61
N ASP A 31 26.79 -12.04 24.39
CA ASP A 31 26.38 -13.26 25.09
C ASP A 31 25.26 -13.02 26.13
N VAL A 32 25.28 -11.85 26.79
CA VAL A 32 24.24 -11.44 27.75
C VAL A 32 22.96 -11.08 27.00
N GLU A 33 23.09 -10.38 25.87
CA GLU A 33 21.98 -10.03 25.01
C GLU A 33 21.30 -11.28 24.41
N ASP A 34 22.08 -12.26 23.97
CA ASP A 34 21.61 -13.57 23.49
C ASP A 34 20.83 -14.31 24.58
N LEU A 35 21.28 -14.25 25.84
CA LEU A 35 20.56 -14.81 26.98
C LEU A 35 19.24 -14.08 27.22
N ILE A 36 19.23 -12.75 27.19
CA ILE A 36 17.99 -11.95 27.33
C ILE A 36 17.00 -12.32 26.22
N ILE A 37 17.46 -12.39 24.96
CA ILE A 37 16.62 -12.78 23.83
C ILE A 37 16.04 -14.19 24.04
N ALA A 38 16.86 -15.15 24.45
CA ALA A 38 16.42 -16.53 24.68
C ALA A 38 15.34 -16.62 25.78
N GLU A 39 15.51 -15.88 26.88
CA GLU A 39 14.50 -15.85 27.95
C GLU A 39 13.24 -15.10 27.52
N CYS A 40 13.35 -13.98 26.80
CA CYS A 40 12.20 -13.27 26.26
C CYS A 40 11.36 -14.15 25.31
N LYS A 41 12.01 -14.97 24.47
CA LYS A 41 11.32 -15.93 23.59
C LYS A 41 10.51 -16.97 24.37
N LYS A 42 11.02 -17.44 25.52
CA LYS A 42 10.26 -18.33 26.41
C LYS A 42 9.06 -17.61 27.03
N VAL A 43 9.24 -16.37 27.47
CA VAL A 43 8.17 -15.54 28.04
C VAL A 43 7.06 -15.29 27.01
N MET A 44 7.40 -15.08 25.72
CA MET A 44 6.41 -14.88 24.65
C MET A 44 5.41 -16.04 24.48
N GLN A 45 5.74 -17.26 24.91
CA GLN A 45 4.83 -18.41 24.78
C GLN A 45 3.60 -18.28 25.69
N ASN A 46 3.73 -17.60 26.83
CA ASN A 46 2.67 -17.43 27.83
C ASN A 46 2.59 -15.96 28.27
N ILE A 47 2.57 -15.05 27.30
CA ILE A 47 2.57 -13.61 27.56
C ILE A 47 1.16 -13.07 27.71
N THR A 48 0.95 -12.16 28.66
CA THR A 48 -0.32 -11.44 28.80
C THR A 48 -0.33 -10.17 27.95
N CYS A 49 -1.50 -9.59 27.70
CA CYS A 49 -1.62 -8.32 26.96
C CYS A 49 -0.84 -7.17 27.64
N GLU A 50 -0.80 -7.13 28.97
CA GLU A 50 -0.10 -6.09 29.76
C GLU A 50 1.43 -6.25 29.65
N GLU A 51 1.90 -7.48 29.53
CA GLU A 51 3.31 -7.84 29.43
C GLU A 51 3.88 -7.63 28.02
N PHE A 52 3.03 -7.77 27.01
CA PHE A 52 3.40 -7.77 25.60
C PHE A 52 4.24 -6.56 25.22
N GLU A 53 3.74 -5.37 25.53
CA GLU A 53 4.39 -4.10 25.19
C GLU A 53 5.79 -3.98 25.81
N THR A 54 5.93 -4.36 27.08
CA THR A 54 7.22 -4.32 27.78
C THR A 54 8.21 -5.29 27.14
N LEU A 55 7.78 -6.53 26.87
CA LEU A 55 8.65 -7.54 26.28
C LEU A 55 9.08 -7.18 24.86
N MET A 56 8.17 -6.67 24.05
CA MET A 56 8.47 -6.25 22.69
C MET A 56 9.40 -5.04 22.66
N THR A 57 9.31 -4.14 23.63
CA THR A 57 10.26 -3.04 23.80
C THR A 57 11.65 -3.56 24.14
N ILE A 58 11.77 -4.55 25.03
CA ILE A 58 13.04 -5.20 25.34
C ILE A 58 13.62 -5.82 24.06
N LEU A 59 12.88 -6.68 23.37
CA LEU A 59 13.34 -7.35 22.14
C LEU A 59 13.77 -6.36 21.05
N SER A 60 13.04 -5.25 20.90
CA SER A 60 13.37 -4.20 19.93
C SER A 60 14.65 -3.44 20.28
N SER A 61 15.06 -3.41 21.54
CA SER A 61 16.34 -2.80 21.94
C SER A 61 17.54 -3.72 21.71
N THR A 62 17.31 -4.96 21.29
CA THR A 62 18.37 -5.96 21.08
C THR A 62 18.87 -6.04 19.63
N HIS A 63 20.02 -6.68 19.42
CA HIS A 63 20.54 -6.98 18.08
C HIS A 63 19.66 -7.95 17.28
N LEU A 64 18.66 -8.61 17.89
CA LEU A 64 17.69 -9.46 17.19
C LEU A 64 17.06 -8.73 16.01
N ILE A 65 16.60 -7.49 16.22
CA ILE A 65 15.93 -6.72 15.16
C ILE A 65 16.90 -6.08 14.15
N SER A 66 18.22 -6.19 14.38
CA SER A 66 19.24 -5.57 13.53
C SER A 66 19.57 -6.41 12.29
N THR A 67 19.16 -7.68 12.25
CA THR A 67 19.44 -8.60 11.15
C THR A 67 18.15 -9.09 10.49
N PRO A 68 18.12 -9.32 9.15
CA PRO A 68 16.94 -9.89 8.49
C PRO A 68 16.52 -11.25 9.08
N GLU A 69 17.48 -12.08 9.47
CA GLU A 69 17.24 -13.39 10.08
C GLU A 69 16.56 -13.25 11.44
N GLY A 70 17.03 -12.36 12.30
CA GLY A 70 16.42 -12.11 13.60
C GLY A 70 15.04 -11.44 13.50
N GLN A 71 14.84 -10.55 12.53
CA GLN A 71 13.51 -10.01 12.21
C GLN A 71 12.55 -11.10 11.74
N LYS A 72 13.01 -12.02 10.88
CA LYS A 72 12.21 -13.17 10.42
C LYS A 72 11.85 -14.09 11.58
N GLU A 73 12.80 -14.38 12.47
CA GLU A 73 12.55 -15.16 13.68
C GLU A 73 11.50 -14.48 14.58
N LEU A 74 11.58 -13.16 14.74
CA LEU A 74 10.63 -12.39 15.53
C LEU A 74 9.21 -12.43 14.92
N VAL A 75 9.09 -12.28 13.60
CA VAL A 75 7.82 -12.41 12.88
C VAL A 75 7.23 -13.81 13.02
N GLU A 76 8.05 -14.86 13.02
CA GLU A 76 7.61 -16.24 13.23
C GLU A 76 7.10 -16.46 14.66
N LEU A 77 7.78 -15.87 15.64
CA LEU A 77 7.34 -15.90 17.03
C LEU A 77 5.99 -15.19 17.21
N LEU A 78 5.81 -14.02 16.60
CA LEU A 78 4.55 -13.28 16.61
C LEU A 78 3.42 -14.04 15.91
N ALA A 79 3.71 -14.73 14.82
CA ALA A 79 2.75 -15.61 14.17
C ALA A 79 2.31 -16.77 15.10
N SER A 80 3.25 -17.32 15.86
CA SER A 80 2.95 -18.37 16.85
C SER A 80 2.13 -17.83 18.02
N THR A 81 2.49 -16.67 18.57
CA THR A 81 1.74 -16.01 19.66
C THR A 81 0.35 -15.55 19.21
N ALA A 82 0.19 -15.18 17.94
CA ALA A 82 -1.10 -14.86 17.34
C ALA A 82 -1.97 -16.09 17.04
N GLU A 83 -1.42 -17.30 17.19
CA GLU A 83 -2.08 -18.59 16.93
C GLU A 83 -2.68 -18.66 15.51
N LEU A 84 -1.89 -18.27 14.49
CA LEU A 84 -2.35 -18.26 13.09
C LEU A 84 -2.70 -19.66 12.54
N ASP A 85 -2.35 -20.73 13.26
CA ASP A 85 -2.69 -22.11 12.97
C ASP A 85 -4.02 -22.57 13.62
N GLN A 86 -4.60 -21.75 14.50
CA GLN A 86 -5.86 -22.05 15.18
C GLN A 86 -7.06 -21.38 14.51
N PHE A 87 -8.25 -21.85 14.87
CA PHE A 87 -9.49 -21.24 14.41
C PHE A 87 -9.71 -19.86 15.05
N PHE A 88 -9.95 -18.85 14.21
CA PHE A 88 -10.32 -17.52 14.69
C PHE A 88 -11.81 -17.44 15.08
N ASN A 89 -12.08 -17.06 16.32
CA ASN A 89 -13.40 -16.74 16.84
C ASN A 89 -13.61 -15.21 16.91
N PRO A 90 -14.38 -14.60 15.99
CA PRO A 90 -14.63 -13.15 15.96
C PRO A 90 -15.33 -12.58 17.20
N LYS A 91 -15.92 -13.45 18.04
CA LYS A 91 -16.62 -13.06 19.26
C LYS A 91 -15.71 -13.06 20.49
N ASP A 92 -14.54 -13.68 20.38
CA ASP A 92 -13.53 -13.68 21.43
C ASP A 92 -12.69 -12.41 21.32
N LEU A 93 -12.95 -11.45 22.21
CA LEU A 93 -12.26 -10.16 22.19
C LEU A 93 -10.78 -10.28 22.54
N ASP A 94 -10.39 -11.27 23.35
CA ASP A 94 -9.01 -11.47 23.74
C ASP A 94 -8.21 -12.04 22.57
N GLN A 95 -8.79 -12.99 21.83
CA GLN A 95 -8.19 -13.49 20.59
C GLN A 95 -8.08 -12.37 19.54
N VAL A 96 -9.11 -11.54 19.36
CA VAL A 96 -9.09 -10.41 18.42
C VAL A 96 -8.00 -9.39 18.81
N ASN A 97 -7.93 -9.01 20.08
CA ASN A 97 -6.94 -8.03 20.57
C ASN A 97 -5.52 -8.56 20.41
N ARG A 98 -5.25 -9.80 20.85
CA ARG A 98 -3.94 -10.45 20.72
C ARG A 98 -3.51 -10.53 19.27
N PHE A 99 -4.41 -10.91 18.37
CA PHE A 99 -4.13 -10.96 16.93
C PHE A 99 -3.76 -9.59 16.38
N ILE A 100 -4.57 -8.55 16.67
CA ILE A 100 -4.30 -7.17 16.24
C ILE A 100 -2.95 -6.68 16.78
N THR A 101 -2.66 -6.92 18.06
CA THR A 101 -1.41 -6.50 18.70
C THR A 101 -0.19 -7.19 18.06
N CYS A 102 -0.26 -8.50 17.82
CA CYS A 102 0.83 -9.22 17.14
C CYS A 102 1.03 -8.74 15.70
N LEU A 103 -0.05 -8.48 14.98
CA LEU A 103 0.00 -7.99 13.61
C LEU A 103 0.56 -6.56 13.53
N ASP A 104 0.08 -5.64 14.38
CA ASP A 104 0.57 -4.26 14.43
C ASP A 104 2.08 -4.22 14.72
N PHE A 105 2.55 -5.11 15.59
CA PHE A 105 3.97 -5.24 15.88
C PHE A 105 4.77 -5.92 14.75
N ALA A 106 4.18 -6.86 14.01
CA ALA A 106 4.87 -7.53 12.90
C ALA A 106 5.08 -6.61 11.68
N ILE A 107 4.14 -5.70 11.41
CA ILE A 107 4.13 -4.85 10.20
C ILE A 107 5.45 -4.10 9.95
N PRO A 108 6.08 -3.43 10.94
CA PRO A 108 7.34 -2.73 10.75
C PRO A 108 8.51 -3.61 10.30
N PHE A 109 8.47 -4.92 10.54
CA PHE A 109 9.54 -5.86 10.19
C PHE A 109 9.37 -6.47 8.81
N PHE A 110 8.18 -6.36 8.19
CA PHE A 110 7.99 -6.85 6.83
C PHE A 110 8.84 -6.07 5.84
N SER A 111 9.50 -6.80 4.94
CA SER A 111 10.43 -6.25 3.97
C SER A 111 10.58 -7.17 2.76
N GLY A 112 11.48 -6.84 1.84
CA GLY A 112 11.83 -7.76 0.74
C GLY A 112 12.51 -9.07 1.21
N HIS A 113 13.00 -9.12 2.46
CA HIS A 113 13.66 -10.29 3.05
C HIS A 113 12.81 -10.99 4.12
N VAL A 114 11.80 -10.29 4.65
CA VAL A 114 10.92 -10.77 5.72
C VAL A 114 9.49 -10.71 5.21
N GLU A 115 8.95 -11.87 4.85
CA GLU A 115 7.65 -11.97 4.19
C GLU A 115 6.48 -11.90 5.18
N SER A 116 5.34 -11.38 4.73
CA SER A 116 4.08 -11.32 5.48
C SER A 116 3.13 -12.50 5.20
N THR A 117 3.58 -13.50 4.43
CA THR A 117 2.74 -14.54 3.81
C THR A 117 1.77 -15.23 4.78
N LYS A 118 2.23 -15.64 5.96
CA LYS A 118 1.39 -16.31 6.97
C LYS A 118 0.24 -15.41 7.47
N PHE A 119 0.55 -14.16 7.77
CA PHE A 119 -0.45 -13.18 8.17
C PHE A 119 -1.44 -12.88 7.04
N ILE A 120 -0.96 -12.76 5.79
CA ILE A 120 -1.83 -12.53 4.64
C ILE A 120 -2.83 -13.67 4.45
N VAL A 121 -2.35 -14.91 4.43
CA VAL A 121 -3.22 -16.09 4.24
C VAL A 121 -4.28 -16.14 5.35
N TYR A 122 -3.86 -16.01 6.60
CA TYR A 122 -4.76 -16.05 7.75
C TYR A 122 -5.82 -14.94 7.73
N VAL A 123 -5.43 -13.70 7.46
CA VAL A 123 -6.39 -12.57 7.39
C VAL A 123 -7.35 -12.73 6.21
N CYS A 124 -6.87 -13.21 5.05
CA CYS A 124 -7.74 -13.43 3.91
C CYS A 124 -8.80 -14.51 4.21
N GLU A 125 -8.44 -15.58 4.91
CA GLU A 125 -9.40 -16.62 5.34
C GLU A 125 -10.46 -16.07 6.30
N LEU A 126 -10.08 -15.10 7.11
CA LEU A 126 -10.92 -14.40 8.08
C LEU A 126 -11.85 -13.36 7.44
N LEU A 127 -11.60 -12.90 6.21
CA LEU A 127 -12.42 -11.87 5.54
C LEU A 127 -13.90 -12.27 5.35
N ASN A 128 -14.22 -13.57 5.35
CA ASN A 128 -15.62 -14.01 5.29
C ASN A 128 -16.39 -13.85 6.62
N ARG A 129 -15.68 -13.64 7.74
CA ARG A 129 -16.23 -13.66 9.10
C ARG A 129 -15.83 -12.45 9.93
N TYR A 130 -14.91 -11.60 9.46
CA TYR A 130 -14.46 -10.42 10.21
C TYR A 130 -15.59 -9.44 10.55
N ILE A 131 -16.64 -9.38 9.73
CA ILE A 131 -17.84 -8.57 9.99
C ILE A 131 -18.56 -8.97 11.29
N LEU A 132 -18.29 -10.16 11.83
CA LEU A 132 -18.86 -10.66 13.09
C LEU A 132 -18.15 -10.07 14.32
N ILE A 133 -17.00 -9.40 14.14
CA ILE A 133 -16.35 -8.64 15.21
C ILE A 133 -17.24 -7.44 15.51
N LYS A 134 -17.78 -7.34 16.73
CA LYS A 134 -18.72 -6.26 17.10
C LYS A 134 -18.13 -4.85 16.99
N ASP A 135 -16.81 -4.75 17.15
CA ASP A 135 -16.08 -3.50 17.14
C ASP A 135 -15.63 -3.13 15.71
N ASN A 136 -16.23 -2.07 15.17
CA ASN A 136 -15.95 -1.58 13.81
C ASN A 136 -14.51 -1.08 13.66
N ASP A 137 -13.93 -0.48 14.71
CA ASP A 137 -12.56 0.03 14.67
C ASP A 137 -11.57 -1.13 14.57
N LYS A 138 -11.81 -2.23 15.28
CA LYS A 138 -11.01 -3.46 15.17
C LYS A 138 -11.10 -4.09 13.79
N GLN A 139 -12.30 -4.16 13.21
CA GLN A 139 -12.46 -4.61 11.82
C GLN A 139 -11.62 -3.76 10.86
N PHE A 140 -11.67 -2.44 11.03
CA PHE A 140 -10.95 -1.52 10.17
C PHE A 140 -9.43 -1.64 10.35
N ILE A 141 -8.95 -1.81 11.58
CA ILE A 141 -7.52 -2.06 11.87
C ILE A 141 -7.03 -3.33 11.16
N ILE A 142 -7.81 -4.41 11.17
CA ILE A 142 -7.44 -5.66 10.47
C ILE A 142 -7.33 -5.42 8.96
N LEU A 143 -8.31 -4.74 8.35
CA LEU A 143 -8.27 -4.42 6.91
C LEU A 143 -7.11 -3.51 6.53
N LYS A 144 -6.85 -2.50 7.37
CA LYS A 144 -5.71 -1.59 7.19
C LYS A 144 -4.40 -2.36 7.22
N SER A 145 -4.23 -3.21 8.23
CA SER A 145 -3.05 -4.05 8.43
C SER A 145 -2.84 -5.05 7.29
N LEU A 146 -3.92 -5.63 6.75
CA LEU A 146 -3.89 -6.47 5.55
C LEU A 146 -3.29 -5.71 4.35
N ALA A 147 -3.78 -4.50 4.09
CA ALA A 147 -3.29 -3.68 2.99
C ALA A 147 -1.82 -3.28 3.16
N GLU A 148 -1.39 -2.94 4.38
CA GLU A 148 0.01 -2.61 4.69
C GLU A 148 0.94 -3.82 4.53
N SER A 149 0.45 -5.02 4.83
CA SER A 149 1.21 -6.27 4.74
C SER A 149 1.31 -6.81 3.31
N ALA A 150 0.33 -6.50 2.46
CA ALA A 150 0.18 -7.09 1.12
C ALA A 150 1.42 -6.95 0.19
N PRO A 151 2.17 -5.82 0.18
CA PRO A 151 3.37 -5.67 -0.66
C PRO A 151 4.50 -6.64 -0.32
N TYR A 152 4.51 -7.19 0.89
CA TYR A 152 5.54 -8.10 1.41
C TYR A 152 5.09 -9.56 1.40
N CYS A 153 3.95 -9.86 0.75
CA CYS A 153 3.49 -11.22 0.59
C CYS A 153 4.45 -11.98 -0.33
N GLY A 154 5.02 -13.07 0.20
CA GLY A 154 5.83 -14.00 -0.58
C GLY A 154 5.02 -14.85 -1.54
N LYS A 155 5.60 -15.94 -2.01
CA LYS A 155 4.93 -16.83 -2.96
C LYS A 155 3.78 -17.58 -2.29
N LEU A 156 2.56 -17.35 -2.75
CA LEU A 156 1.37 -18.07 -2.29
C LEU A 156 1.33 -19.49 -2.85
N MET A 157 0.94 -20.46 -2.01
CA MET A 157 0.70 -21.84 -2.45
C MET A 157 -0.54 -21.93 -3.36
N ASN A 158 -1.62 -21.24 -2.98
CA ASN A 158 -2.86 -21.17 -3.74
C ASN A 158 -3.30 -19.70 -3.91
N PRO A 159 -2.68 -18.95 -4.85
CA PRO A 159 -2.99 -17.54 -5.03
C PRO A 159 -4.44 -17.28 -5.43
N GLU A 160 -5.07 -18.19 -6.18
CA GLU A 160 -6.46 -18.04 -6.65
C GLU A 160 -7.47 -18.11 -5.49
N ALA A 161 -7.26 -18.99 -4.51
CA ALA A 161 -8.11 -19.05 -3.32
C ALA A 161 -7.99 -17.79 -2.45
N VAL A 162 -6.76 -17.34 -2.18
CA VAL A 162 -6.50 -16.15 -1.36
C VAL A 162 -7.05 -14.89 -2.03
N VAL A 163 -6.79 -14.70 -3.33
CA VAL A 163 -7.33 -13.57 -4.09
C VAL A 163 -8.86 -13.66 -4.23
N GLY A 164 -9.41 -14.86 -4.32
CA GLY A 164 -10.85 -15.11 -4.29
C GLY A 164 -11.54 -14.61 -3.01
N GLN A 165 -10.90 -14.79 -1.85
CA GLN A 165 -11.43 -14.27 -0.58
C GLN A 165 -11.46 -12.74 -0.54
N VAL A 166 -10.39 -12.09 -1.01
CA VAL A 166 -10.34 -10.61 -1.12
C VAL A 166 -11.36 -10.10 -2.13
N TYR A 167 -11.51 -10.80 -3.26
CA TYR A 167 -12.52 -10.51 -4.28
C TYR A 167 -13.92 -10.54 -3.69
N GLN A 168 -14.27 -11.62 -2.98
CA GLN A 168 -15.59 -11.76 -2.37
C GLN A 168 -15.85 -10.67 -1.33
N ALA A 169 -14.88 -10.37 -0.47
CA ALA A 169 -14.99 -9.29 0.50
C ALA A 169 -15.23 -7.92 -0.15
N LEU A 170 -14.63 -7.66 -1.31
CA LEU A 170 -14.87 -6.43 -2.08
C LEU A 170 -16.28 -6.41 -2.68
N LEU A 171 -16.78 -7.56 -3.17
CA LEU A 171 -18.14 -7.66 -3.71
C LEU A 171 -19.20 -7.43 -2.64
N ASP A 172 -18.99 -7.98 -1.45
CA ASP A 172 -19.89 -7.88 -0.30
C ASP A 172 -19.92 -6.46 0.27
N LEU A 173 -18.78 -5.76 0.24
CA LEU A 173 -18.69 -4.36 0.66
C LEU A 173 -19.47 -3.41 -0.26
N VAL A 174 -19.56 -3.74 -1.56
CA VAL A 174 -20.08 -2.84 -2.59
C VAL A 174 -21.46 -3.30 -3.04
N THR A 175 -22.53 -2.86 -2.38
CA THR A 175 -23.90 -3.17 -2.83
C THR A 175 -24.32 -2.18 -3.94
N VAL A 176 -24.40 -2.67 -5.18
CA VAL A 176 -24.84 -1.84 -6.31
C VAL A 176 -26.37 -1.72 -6.27
N PRO A 177 -26.95 -0.52 -6.17
CA PRO A 177 -28.40 -0.34 -6.17
C PRO A 177 -29.03 -0.92 -7.44
N GLU A 178 -30.15 -1.64 -7.31
CA GLU A 178 -30.88 -2.22 -8.45
C GLU A 178 -31.67 -1.17 -9.26
N ASN A 179 -31.99 -0.04 -8.63
CA ASN A 179 -32.74 1.06 -9.25
C ASN A 179 -31.86 2.32 -9.35
N ASP A 180 -32.03 3.09 -10.43
CA ASP A 180 -31.45 4.43 -10.68
C ASP A 180 -31.82 5.49 -9.62
N THR A 181 -32.45 5.08 -8.51
CA THR A 181 -32.50 5.93 -7.33
C THR A 181 -31.07 6.16 -6.88
N ILE A 182 -30.61 7.39 -7.08
CA ILE A 182 -29.42 8.03 -6.55
C ILE A 182 -29.55 8.05 -5.01
N LYS A 183 -29.70 6.89 -4.39
CA LYS A 183 -29.68 6.72 -2.94
C LYS A 183 -28.23 6.85 -2.56
N LYS A 184 -27.92 8.05 -2.06
CA LYS A 184 -26.76 8.42 -1.26
C LYS A 184 -25.50 7.65 -1.63
N VAL A 185 -24.83 8.17 -2.65
CA VAL A 185 -23.40 7.95 -2.89
C VAL A 185 -22.53 8.20 -1.64
N GLU A 186 -23.09 8.89 -0.64
CA GLU A 186 -22.50 9.31 0.63
C GLU A 186 -22.16 8.15 1.61
N ASP A 187 -22.73 6.95 1.48
CA ASP A 187 -22.58 5.91 2.53
C ASP A 187 -21.47 4.87 2.28
N MET A 188 -20.81 4.86 1.12
CA MET A 188 -19.76 3.85 0.86
C MET A 188 -18.46 4.18 1.60
N ASP A 189 -17.98 3.25 2.42
CA ASP A 189 -16.71 3.37 3.13
C ASP A 189 -15.52 3.21 2.17
N LEU A 190 -15.09 4.35 1.60
CA LEU A 190 -13.98 4.39 0.67
C LEU A 190 -12.66 3.91 1.28
N HIS A 191 -12.45 4.02 2.60
CA HIS A 191 -11.20 3.55 3.23
C HIS A 191 -11.12 2.02 3.20
N ARG A 192 -12.22 1.33 3.51
CA ARG A 192 -12.30 -0.13 3.37
C ARG A 192 -12.15 -0.56 1.91
N VAL A 193 -12.73 0.20 0.98
CA VAL A 193 -12.55 -0.03 -0.46
C VAL A 193 -11.08 0.10 -0.87
N GLU A 194 -10.38 1.16 -0.45
CA GLU A 194 -8.95 1.32 -0.74
C GLU A 194 -8.13 0.15 -0.19
N ALA A 195 -8.37 -0.24 1.07
CA ALA A 195 -7.65 -1.33 1.70
C ALA A 195 -7.81 -2.65 0.92
N LEU A 196 -9.05 -3.04 0.61
CA LEU A 196 -9.35 -4.27 -0.13
C LEU A 196 -8.90 -4.20 -1.59
N LEU A 197 -9.11 -3.07 -2.27
CA LEU A 197 -8.72 -2.90 -3.67
C LEU A 197 -7.19 -2.90 -3.84
N TYR A 198 -6.46 -2.28 -2.91
CA TYR A 198 -5.00 -2.32 -2.86
C TYR A 198 -4.50 -3.73 -2.61
N THR A 199 -5.09 -4.43 -1.63
CA THR A 199 -4.75 -5.83 -1.33
C THR A 199 -4.99 -6.73 -2.55
N PHE A 200 -6.17 -6.62 -3.18
CA PHE A 200 -6.51 -7.36 -4.39
C PHE A 200 -5.51 -7.08 -5.52
N HIS A 201 -5.13 -5.82 -5.70
CA HIS A 201 -4.13 -5.43 -6.70
C HIS A 201 -2.75 -6.04 -6.43
N LYS A 202 -2.29 -6.04 -5.18
CA LYS A 202 -0.97 -6.61 -4.81
C LYS A 202 -0.94 -8.12 -4.95
N LEU A 203 -1.95 -8.82 -4.43
CA LEU A 203 -2.01 -10.28 -4.45
C LEU A 203 -2.38 -10.82 -5.83
N GLY A 204 -3.24 -10.11 -6.57
CA GLY A 204 -3.65 -10.46 -7.94
C GLY A 204 -2.50 -10.54 -8.93
N LYS A 205 -1.37 -9.88 -8.65
CA LYS A 205 -0.14 -10.01 -9.44
C LYS A 205 0.39 -11.46 -9.48
N GLN A 206 0.10 -12.27 -8.47
CA GLN A 206 0.49 -13.69 -8.43
C GLN A 206 -0.47 -14.60 -9.21
N CYS A 207 -1.65 -14.11 -9.59
CA CYS A 207 -2.62 -14.81 -10.45
C CYS A 207 -3.30 -13.83 -11.43
N PRO A 208 -2.55 -13.29 -12.42
CA PRO A 208 -3.01 -12.18 -13.27
C PRO A 208 -4.20 -12.55 -14.18
N ASP A 209 -4.43 -13.83 -14.37
CA ASP A 209 -5.54 -14.40 -15.13
C ASP A 209 -6.81 -14.61 -14.30
N PHE A 210 -6.79 -14.41 -12.98
CA PHE A 210 -7.94 -14.61 -12.07
C PHE A 210 -9.26 -14.03 -12.58
N LEU A 211 -9.24 -12.78 -13.06
CA LEU A 211 -10.42 -12.12 -13.63
C LEU A 211 -10.68 -12.50 -15.09
N SER A 212 -9.66 -12.96 -15.83
CA SER A 212 -9.79 -13.23 -17.27
C SER A 212 -10.28 -14.66 -17.56
N LYS A 213 -10.11 -15.59 -16.60
CA LYS A 213 -10.59 -16.98 -16.71
C LYS A 213 -12.11 -17.11 -16.70
N ASP A 214 -12.79 -16.16 -16.07
CA ASP A 214 -14.22 -16.22 -15.78
C ASP A 214 -14.88 -14.92 -16.25
N ALA A 215 -15.58 -15.01 -17.39
CA ALA A 215 -16.19 -13.85 -18.04
C ALA A 215 -17.32 -13.23 -17.20
N GLU A 216 -18.05 -14.05 -16.43
CA GLU A 216 -19.11 -13.57 -15.55
C GLU A 216 -18.52 -12.80 -14.37
N ARG A 217 -17.51 -13.38 -13.73
CA ARG A 217 -16.72 -12.70 -12.68
C ARG A 217 -16.14 -11.38 -13.18
N GLN A 218 -15.56 -11.36 -14.38
CA GLN A 218 -15.00 -10.14 -14.95
C GLN A 218 -16.07 -9.06 -15.15
N LYS A 219 -17.25 -9.46 -15.65
CA LYS A 219 -18.37 -8.56 -15.92
C LYS A 219 -18.94 -7.99 -14.62
N GLU A 220 -19.15 -8.83 -13.61
CA GLU A 220 -19.62 -8.43 -12.28
C GLU A 220 -18.62 -7.45 -11.63
N PHE A 221 -17.33 -7.79 -11.64
CA PHE A 221 -16.30 -6.94 -11.07
C PHE A 221 -16.25 -5.57 -11.75
N LYS A 222 -16.32 -5.51 -13.09
CA LYS A 222 -16.37 -4.24 -13.83
C LYS A 222 -17.58 -3.39 -13.45
N LYS A 223 -18.76 -3.99 -13.25
CA LYS A 223 -19.96 -3.28 -12.77
C LYS A 223 -19.71 -2.65 -11.39
N LYS A 224 -19.10 -3.40 -10.47
CA LYS A 224 -18.77 -2.92 -9.11
C LYS A 224 -17.70 -1.83 -9.14
N LEU A 225 -16.63 -1.99 -9.93
CA LEU A 225 -15.59 -0.97 -10.12
C LEU A 225 -16.15 0.32 -10.72
N LEU A 226 -17.08 0.23 -11.66
CA LEU A 226 -17.74 1.41 -12.23
C LEU A 226 -18.53 2.17 -11.16
N TYR A 227 -19.28 1.46 -10.33
CA TYR A 227 -20.00 2.05 -9.21
C TYR A 227 -19.07 2.70 -8.18
N ILE A 228 -17.98 2.02 -7.78
CA ILE A 228 -16.94 2.60 -6.92
C ILE A 228 -16.36 3.87 -7.54
N GLY A 229 -16.07 3.86 -8.85
CA GLY A 229 -15.57 5.01 -9.58
C GLY A 229 -16.51 6.21 -9.52
N THR A 230 -17.81 5.99 -9.75
CA THR A 230 -18.85 7.02 -9.61
C THR A 230 -18.88 7.59 -8.19
N CYS A 231 -18.86 6.73 -7.17
CA CYS A 231 -18.92 7.19 -5.80
C CYS A 231 -17.68 7.98 -5.38
N THR A 232 -16.51 7.51 -5.81
CA THR A 232 -15.23 8.20 -5.61
C THR A 232 -15.24 9.58 -6.27
N GLN A 233 -15.81 9.72 -7.47
CA GLN A 233 -15.92 11.01 -8.16
C GLN A 233 -16.85 11.99 -7.44
N THR A 234 -17.99 11.52 -6.94
CA THR A 234 -18.91 12.35 -6.15
C THR A 234 -18.26 12.82 -4.85
N PHE A 235 -17.58 11.92 -4.13
CA PHE A 235 -16.81 12.27 -2.94
C PHE A 235 -15.76 13.36 -3.23
N VAL A 236 -15.00 13.23 -4.32
CA VAL A 236 -14.01 14.25 -4.73
C VAL A 236 -14.67 15.60 -5.01
N LYS A 237 -15.85 15.62 -5.65
CA LYS A 237 -16.59 16.87 -5.92
C LYS A 237 -17.00 17.56 -4.62
N ILE A 238 -17.58 16.81 -3.68
CA ILE A 238 -18.00 17.32 -2.37
C ILE A 238 -16.79 17.90 -1.61
N VAL A 239 -15.73 17.12 -1.45
CA VAL A 239 -14.53 17.55 -0.70
C VAL A 239 -13.88 18.78 -1.35
N ARG A 240 -13.81 18.86 -2.68
CA ARG A 240 -13.27 20.03 -3.38
C ARG A 240 -14.15 21.26 -3.25
N GLN A 241 -15.47 21.10 -3.20
CA GLN A 241 -16.40 22.21 -2.98
C GLN A 241 -16.22 22.77 -1.58
N ASP A 242 -16.25 21.92 -0.55
CA ASP A 242 -16.05 22.35 0.83
C ASP A 242 -14.69 23.04 1.06
N LEU A 243 -13.64 22.62 0.34
CA LEU A 243 -12.32 23.23 0.45
C LEU A 243 -12.25 24.61 -0.22
N LYS A 244 -13.08 24.88 -1.23
CA LYS A 244 -13.18 26.21 -1.87
C LYS A 244 -13.96 27.21 -1.02
N GLU A 245 -14.89 26.72 -0.21
CA GLU A 245 -15.69 27.54 0.70
C GLU A 245 -14.88 28.00 1.94
N LYS A 246 -13.75 27.35 2.24
CA LYS A 246 -12.78 27.78 3.27
C LYS A 246 -11.67 28.66 2.65
N GLY A 247 -11.33 29.78 3.30
CA GLY A 247 -10.31 30.74 2.82
C GLY A 247 -8.86 30.21 2.91
N GLU A 248 -7.92 30.82 2.18
CA GLU A 248 -6.51 30.37 2.08
C GLU A 248 -5.74 30.33 3.41
N ASP A 249 -6.14 31.13 4.40
CA ASP A 249 -5.47 31.23 5.71
C ASP A 249 -5.77 30.06 6.66
N ASP A 250 -6.91 29.36 6.49
CA ASP A 250 -7.28 28.17 7.29
C ASP A 250 -6.57 26.88 6.81
N VAL A 251 -5.98 26.90 5.62
CA VAL A 251 -5.49 25.71 4.90
C VAL A 251 -4.19 25.15 5.50
N LYS A 252 -3.44 25.93 6.28
CA LYS A 252 -2.05 25.57 6.62
C LYS A 252 -1.89 24.68 7.86
N ASN A 253 -2.84 24.71 8.81
CA ASN A 253 -2.78 23.99 10.10
C ASN A 253 -4.14 23.44 10.63
N ASP A 254 -5.23 23.48 9.86
CA ASP A 254 -6.53 22.93 10.31
C ASP A 254 -6.57 21.39 10.17
N PRO A 255 -6.75 20.62 11.27
CA PRO A 255 -6.86 19.16 11.20
C PRO A 255 -8.03 18.67 10.32
N ALA A 256 -9.08 19.49 10.15
CA ALA A 256 -10.16 19.16 9.24
C ALA A 256 -9.72 19.25 7.77
N VAL A 257 -8.80 20.16 7.43
CA VAL A 257 -8.22 20.25 6.08
C VAL A 257 -7.32 19.06 5.81
N GLU A 258 -6.50 18.65 6.79
CA GLU A 258 -5.65 17.46 6.66
C GLU A 258 -6.47 16.20 6.35
N LYS A 259 -7.57 15.97 7.08
CA LYS A 259 -8.49 14.85 6.82
C LYS A 259 -9.13 14.91 5.42
N LYS A 260 -9.49 16.12 4.94
CA LYS A 260 -10.01 16.30 3.58
C LYS A 260 -8.94 15.99 2.52
N LEU A 261 -7.70 16.38 2.77
CA LEU A 261 -6.57 16.09 1.88
C LEU A 261 -6.22 14.59 1.86
N GLU A 262 -6.28 13.90 3.00
CA GLU A 262 -6.20 12.44 3.07
C GLU A 262 -7.30 11.79 2.23
N GLY A 263 -8.54 12.26 2.35
CA GLY A 263 -9.66 11.83 1.50
C GLY A 263 -9.40 11.99 0.01
N LEU A 264 -8.80 13.10 -0.43
CA LEU A 264 -8.45 13.28 -1.85
C LEU A 264 -7.34 12.33 -2.31
N ARG A 265 -6.38 11.97 -1.45
CA ARG A 265 -5.37 10.95 -1.74
C ARG A 265 -6.00 9.57 -1.88
N LEU A 266 -6.85 9.21 -0.93
CA LEU A 266 -7.68 8.00 -0.95
C LEU A 266 -8.42 7.85 -2.29
N ALA A 267 -9.10 8.90 -2.73
CA ALA A 267 -9.82 8.89 -4.00
C ALA A 267 -8.89 8.75 -5.22
N CYS A 268 -7.71 9.37 -5.21
CA CYS A 268 -6.72 9.24 -6.29
C CYS A 268 -6.16 7.81 -6.37
N ASN A 269 -5.90 7.21 -5.22
CA ASN A 269 -5.45 5.82 -5.09
C ASN A 269 -6.49 4.85 -5.67
N ILE A 270 -7.76 4.95 -5.24
CA ILE A 270 -8.85 4.13 -5.77
C ILE A 270 -8.96 4.26 -7.30
N ASN A 271 -8.98 5.49 -7.82
CA ASN A 271 -9.07 5.72 -9.27
C ASN A 271 -7.88 5.13 -10.04
N THR A 272 -6.68 5.18 -9.48
CA THR A 272 -5.48 4.60 -10.09
C THR A 272 -5.58 3.07 -10.18
N LEU A 273 -6.01 2.42 -9.09
CA LEU A 273 -6.21 0.98 -9.05
C LEU A 273 -7.33 0.52 -9.99
N ILE A 274 -8.45 1.23 -10.00
CA ILE A 274 -9.58 0.98 -10.91
C ILE A 274 -9.10 1.00 -12.37
N LYS A 275 -8.37 2.04 -12.78
CA LYS A 275 -7.85 2.18 -14.16
C LYS A 275 -6.99 0.99 -14.58
N GLU A 276 -6.21 0.42 -13.67
CA GLU A 276 -5.40 -0.75 -13.99
C GLU A 276 -6.22 -2.03 -14.14
N LEU A 277 -7.22 -2.21 -13.28
CA LEU A 277 -8.09 -3.39 -13.25
C LEU A 277 -9.12 -3.42 -14.41
N PHE A 278 -9.42 -2.28 -15.02
CA PHE A 278 -10.27 -2.20 -16.22
C PHE A 278 -9.59 -2.67 -17.52
N ASN A 279 -8.26 -2.79 -17.53
CA ASN A 279 -7.55 -3.29 -18.72
C ASN A 279 -7.95 -4.74 -19.05
N ILE A 280 -7.82 -5.11 -20.31
CA ILE A 280 -8.04 -6.48 -20.78
C ILE A 280 -6.73 -6.94 -21.45
N PRO A 281 -5.94 -7.84 -20.81
CA PRO A 281 -6.10 -8.35 -19.44
C PRO A 281 -5.80 -7.27 -18.37
N PRO A 282 -6.26 -7.46 -17.11
CA PRO A 282 -5.98 -6.55 -16.01
C PRO A 282 -4.48 -6.30 -15.83
N ARG A 283 -4.12 -5.07 -15.42
CA ARG A 283 -2.72 -4.69 -15.15
C ARG A 283 -2.50 -4.56 -13.65
N PHE A 284 -1.29 -4.88 -13.20
CA PHE A 284 -0.88 -4.83 -11.80
C PHE A 284 0.49 -4.15 -11.64
N LYS A 285 0.63 -2.93 -12.19
CA LYS A 285 1.90 -2.19 -12.25
C LYS A 285 1.91 -0.93 -11.39
N ALA A 286 0.75 -0.41 -11.01
CA ALA A 286 0.62 0.81 -10.23
C ALA A 286 1.34 0.67 -8.88
N THR A 287 2.09 1.72 -8.55
CA THR A 287 2.73 1.87 -7.25
C THR A 287 2.09 3.06 -6.57
N ILE A 288 1.24 2.79 -5.58
CA ILE A 288 0.60 3.80 -4.75
C ILE A 288 1.05 3.63 -3.31
N SER A 289 1.06 4.74 -2.57
CA SER A 289 1.16 4.75 -1.12
C SER A 289 -0.25 4.84 -0.55
N LEU A 290 -0.59 3.96 0.38
CA LEU A 290 -1.88 3.99 1.08
C LEU A 290 -2.13 5.38 1.68
N SER A 291 -3.38 5.83 1.65
CA SER A 291 -3.77 7.20 2.02
C SER A 291 -3.29 7.62 3.41
N TRP A 292 -3.36 6.68 4.36
CA TRP A 292 -2.96 6.84 5.76
C TRP A 292 -1.47 6.63 6.06
N LEU A 293 -0.66 6.24 5.06
CA LEU A 293 0.81 6.09 5.23
C LEU A 293 1.60 7.25 4.62
N GLY A 294 0.98 8.03 3.74
CA GLY A 294 1.66 9.11 3.03
C GLY A 294 1.51 10.43 3.76
N GLY A 295 2.62 11.04 4.19
CA GLY A 295 2.69 12.49 4.41
C GLY A 295 3.01 13.16 3.06
N ALA A 296 2.01 13.49 2.23
CA ALA A 296 2.33 14.26 1.03
C ALA A 296 2.78 15.66 1.44
N THR A 297 3.90 16.11 0.87
CA THR A 297 4.35 17.49 0.94
C THR A 297 3.22 18.42 0.48
N LYS A 298 3.03 19.54 1.19
CA LYS A 298 1.98 20.56 0.92
C LYS A 298 1.91 20.99 -0.56
N SER A 299 3.01 20.88 -1.31
CA SER A 299 3.12 21.17 -2.75
C SER A 299 2.26 20.24 -3.65
N LYS A 300 2.19 18.94 -3.37
CA LYS A 300 1.38 17.99 -4.17
C LYS A 300 -0.12 18.15 -3.91
N LEU A 301 -0.47 18.71 -2.75
CA LEU A 301 -1.83 18.98 -2.29
C LEU A 301 -2.43 20.19 -3.02
N ALA A 302 -1.63 21.24 -3.25
CA ALA A 302 -2.03 22.39 -4.06
C ALA A 302 -2.39 22.00 -5.51
N GLN A 303 -1.68 21.03 -6.11
CA GLN A 303 -1.99 20.54 -7.46
C GLN A 303 -3.33 19.77 -7.52
N ILE A 304 -3.62 18.93 -6.52
CA ILE A 304 -4.87 18.15 -6.45
C ILE A 304 -6.11 19.07 -6.31
N VAL A 305 -5.96 20.24 -5.67
CA VAL A 305 -7.01 21.27 -5.59
C VAL A 305 -7.19 21.98 -6.95
N GLN A 306 -6.12 22.18 -7.72
CA GLN A 306 -6.15 22.93 -8.99
C GLN A 306 -6.54 22.12 -10.24
N GLU A 307 -6.38 20.79 -10.25
CA GLU A 307 -6.80 19.92 -11.37
C GLU A 307 -8.32 19.95 -11.69
N GLY A 308 -9.13 20.71 -10.92
CA GLY A 308 -10.53 20.99 -11.21
C GLY A 308 -10.79 22.22 -12.10
N LYS A 309 -9.78 23.03 -12.44
CA LYS A 309 -9.93 24.08 -13.45
C LYS A 309 -9.94 23.43 -14.83
N LYS A 310 -11.12 23.05 -15.31
CA LYS A 310 -11.36 22.89 -16.75
C LYS A 310 -10.79 24.14 -17.42
N HIS A 311 -10.02 23.98 -18.50
CA HIS A 311 -9.68 25.09 -19.38
C HIS A 311 -10.95 25.89 -19.63
N GLU A 312 -10.97 27.15 -19.18
CA GLU A 312 -12.05 28.06 -19.52
C GLU A 312 -12.14 28.11 -21.05
N PRO A 313 -13.32 27.95 -21.65
CA PRO A 313 -13.47 28.23 -23.07
C PRO A 313 -13.13 29.70 -23.26
N ILE A 314 -12.18 30.00 -24.14
CA ILE A 314 -11.85 31.37 -24.51
C ILE A 314 -13.11 31.97 -25.16
N ILE A 315 -13.78 32.87 -24.44
CA ILE A 315 -14.77 33.77 -25.01
C ILE A 315 -13.98 34.81 -25.81
N VAL A 316 -14.05 34.74 -27.14
CA VAL A 316 -13.48 35.77 -28.02
C VAL A 316 -14.61 36.69 -28.45
N ASP A 317 -14.82 37.77 -27.71
CA ASP A 317 -15.50 38.95 -28.22
C ASP A 317 -14.46 39.99 -28.61
N GLY A 318 -14.34 40.22 -29.93
CA GLY A 318 -13.88 41.48 -30.50
C GLY A 318 -12.37 41.75 -30.55
N LYS A 319 -11.81 41.51 -31.74
CA LYS A 319 -10.54 42.06 -32.30
C LYS A 319 -9.24 41.35 -31.93
N THR A 320 -8.81 40.50 -32.85
CA THR A 320 -7.48 39.88 -32.91
C THR A 320 -6.40 40.90 -33.30
N LYS A 321 -5.44 41.15 -32.41
CA LYS A 321 -4.05 41.51 -32.77
C LYS A 321 -3.15 40.34 -32.42
N ARG A 322 -2.45 39.80 -33.43
CA ARG A 322 -1.43 38.77 -33.26
C ARG A 322 -0.21 39.39 -32.61
N ILE A 323 0.25 38.83 -31.48
CA ILE A 323 1.59 39.05 -30.96
C ILE A 323 2.41 37.80 -31.32
N ASP A 324 3.42 38.03 -32.16
CA ASP A 324 4.46 37.07 -32.54
C ASP A 324 5.36 36.74 -31.34
N GLY A 325 5.79 35.48 -31.24
CA GLY A 325 6.62 35.02 -30.12
C GLY A 325 7.04 33.54 -30.19
N SER A 326 7.57 33.12 -31.35
CA SER A 326 8.67 32.14 -31.54
C SER A 326 9.07 31.20 -30.37
N ASN A 327 8.79 29.89 -30.48
CA ASN A 327 9.77 28.86 -30.91
C ASN A 327 9.25 27.41 -30.81
N ASN A 328 9.68 26.60 -31.79
CA ASN A 328 9.56 25.13 -31.96
C ASN A 328 8.27 24.54 -32.53
N SER A 329 8.11 24.69 -33.86
CA SER A 329 7.29 23.83 -34.70
C SER A 329 8.09 22.62 -35.22
N GLN A 330 7.66 21.41 -34.88
CA GLN A 330 8.04 20.19 -35.61
C GLN A 330 7.47 20.30 -37.04
N GLN A 331 8.35 20.40 -38.03
CA GLN A 331 7.96 20.42 -39.44
C GLN A 331 7.67 18.99 -39.93
N LEU A 332 6.44 18.78 -40.43
CA LEU A 332 5.99 17.58 -41.11
C LEU A 332 6.54 17.60 -42.55
N TYR A 333 7.36 16.60 -42.93
CA TYR A 333 8.01 16.54 -44.25
C TYR A 333 6.99 16.28 -45.37
N GLN A 334 7.06 17.07 -46.45
CA GLN A 334 6.42 16.79 -47.73
C GLN A 334 7.49 16.70 -48.82
N PRO A 335 7.49 15.65 -49.65
CA PRO A 335 8.49 15.50 -50.70
C PRO A 335 8.20 16.46 -51.88
N PRO A 336 9.24 16.96 -52.58
CA PRO A 336 9.06 17.92 -53.67
C PRO A 336 8.51 17.25 -54.93
N LYS A 337 7.48 17.85 -55.54
CA LYS A 337 7.03 17.52 -56.90
C LYS A 337 7.75 18.39 -57.94
N ASP A 338 8.41 17.69 -58.85
CA ASP A 338 8.74 18.03 -60.24
C ASP A 338 9.40 19.36 -60.58
N LYS A 339 10.72 19.30 -60.90
CA LYS A 339 11.34 20.11 -61.96
C LYS A 339 12.54 19.38 -62.62
N PHE A 340 12.29 18.94 -63.85
CA PHE A 340 13.20 18.75 -65.00
C PHE A 340 14.19 17.56 -65.06
N SER A 341 13.82 16.62 -65.93
CA SER A 341 14.57 16.11 -67.11
C SER A 341 16.10 16.09 -67.09
N ALA A 342 16.71 14.91 -67.29
CA ALA A 342 17.22 14.46 -68.60
C ALA A 342 18.06 13.18 -68.47
N LYS A 343 17.83 12.30 -69.44
CA LYS A 343 18.59 11.15 -69.96
C LYS A 343 20.05 10.98 -69.46
N PHE A 344 20.43 9.73 -69.15
CA PHE A 344 21.55 8.92 -69.70
C PHE A 344 21.73 7.68 -68.79
N SER A 345 21.29 6.49 -69.23
CA SER A 345 22.12 5.42 -69.84
C SER A 345 23.17 4.78 -68.93
N ASN A 346 22.93 3.49 -68.61
CA ASN A 346 23.87 2.38 -68.39
C ASN A 346 25.34 2.70 -68.09
N ASN A 347 25.85 2.16 -66.98
CA ASN A 347 26.97 1.22 -67.08
C ASN A 347 27.03 0.25 -65.89
N SER A 348 27.24 -1.03 -66.23
CA SER A 348 27.69 -2.08 -65.33
C SER A 348 29.02 -1.73 -64.69
N ASN A 349 29.23 -2.11 -63.43
CA ASN A 349 30.16 -3.18 -63.07
C ASN A 349 30.45 -3.18 -61.56
N ASN A 350 30.21 -4.36 -60.99
CA ASN A 350 31.22 -5.21 -60.37
C ASN A 350 32.12 -4.60 -59.28
N SER A 351 32.13 -5.27 -58.13
CA SER A 351 33.29 -5.58 -57.29
C SER A 351 32.86 -5.58 -55.82
N THR A 352 32.50 -6.74 -55.30
CA THR A 352 33.33 -7.57 -54.42
C THR A 352 33.65 -6.93 -53.06
N ASN A 353 33.27 -7.68 -52.03
CA ASN A 353 34.18 -8.31 -51.08
C ASN A 353 33.84 -8.10 -49.59
N THR A 354 33.68 -9.25 -48.95
CA THR A 354 34.15 -9.61 -47.60
C THR A 354 33.47 -9.02 -46.35
N THR A 355 32.65 -9.89 -45.73
CA THR A 355 32.89 -10.55 -44.44
C THR A 355 33.34 -9.67 -43.25
N TYR A 356 32.56 -9.62 -42.16
CA TYR A 356 32.86 -10.34 -40.91
C TYR A 356 31.74 -10.17 -39.87
N ASN A 357 31.41 -11.31 -39.24
CA ASN A 357 30.54 -11.51 -38.09
C ASN A 357 30.99 -10.72 -36.85
N HIS A 358 30.05 -10.24 -36.03
CA HIS A 358 29.69 -10.95 -34.79
C HIS A 358 28.50 -10.33 -34.04
N ARG A 359 27.57 -11.22 -33.70
CA ARG A 359 26.47 -11.04 -32.76
C ARG A 359 26.95 -11.23 -31.31
N ARG A 360 26.38 -10.40 -30.43
CA ARG A 360 25.81 -10.67 -29.08
C ARG A 360 26.71 -11.26 -27.98
N GLY A 361 26.68 -10.58 -26.83
CA GLY A 361 26.73 -11.24 -25.52
C GLY A 361 27.00 -10.30 -24.33
N ASN A 362 26.02 -10.20 -23.43
CA ASN A 362 26.10 -9.82 -22.01
C ASN A 362 26.56 -8.39 -21.61
N ALA A 363 25.75 -7.70 -20.80
CA ALA A 363 25.90 -7.77 -19.34
C ALA A 363 24.91 -6.83 -18.61
N THR A 364 24.28 -7.44 -17.62
CA THR A 364 23.61 -6.89 -16.43
C THR A 364 24.30 -5.68 -15.80
N GLY A 365 23.51 -4.69 -15.38
CA GLY A 365 23.96 -3.55 -14.57
C GLY A 365 22.80 -2.84 -13.87
N TRP A 366 22.23 -3.49 -12.85
CA TRP A 366 21.34 -2.84 -11.88
C TRP A 366 22.18 -2.07 -10.85
N ASN A 367 21.86 -0.80 -10.64
CA ASN A 367 22.47 0.04 -9.62
C ASN A 367 21.34 0.74 -8.83
N PRO A 368 21.10 0.43 -7.55
CA PRO A 368 20.24 1.23 -6.70
C PRO A 368 21.09 2.04 -5.72
N LYS A 369 21.21 3.34 -5.96
CA LYS A 369 21.46 4.31 -4.89
C LYS A 369 20.13 5.00 -4.57
N ARG A 370 19.53 4.67 -3.43
CA ARG A 370 18.56 5.55 -2.78
C ARG A 370 18.99 5.80 -1.34
N SER A 371 19.40 7.05 -1.16
CA SER A 371 19.58 7.76 0.09
C SER A 371 18.39 7.52 1.02
N PHE A 372 18.69 7.10 2.24
CA PHE A 372 17.82 7.25 3.40
C PHE A 372 17.62 8.76 3.60
N ASP A 373 16.42 9.27 3.36
CA ASP A 373 16.05 10.62 3.76
C ASP A 373 14.91 10.51 4.77
N ALA A 374 15.22 11.00 5.97
CA ALA A 374 14.42 10.88 7.16
C ALA A 374 13.49 12.10 7.25
N SER A 375 12.21 11.91 6.93
CA SER A 375 11.16 12.82 7.35
C SER A 375 9.87 12.03 7.57
N ASN A 376 9.77 11.39 8.74
CA ASN A 376 8.61 10.60 9.15
C ASN A 376 7.74 11.45 10.09
N GLY A 377 6.74 12.13 9.53
CA GLY A 377 5.70 12.82 10.29
C GLY A 377 4.55 11.87 10.61
N ASN A 378 4.18 11.81 11.89
CA ASN A 378 2.99 11.14 12.46
C ASN A 378 2.81 9.65 12.10
N ARG A 379 3.53 8.78 12.82
CA ARG A 379 3.09 7.41 13.06
C ARG A 379 2.99 7.15 14.56
N ARG A 380 1.93 6.38 14.88
CA ARG A 380 1.55 5.84 16.18
C ARG A 380 2.76 5.52 17.05
N SER A 381 2.70 6.01 18.28
CA SER A 381 3.73 6.04 19.30
C SER A 381 4.16 4.63 19.75
N TRP A 382 5.05 4.00 18.98
CA TRP A 382 5.89 2.89 19.44
C TRP A 382 7.26 3.01 18.79
N ARG A 383 8.02 4.02 19.24
CA ARG A 383 9.48 4.08 19.10
C ARG A 383 10.04 4.63 20.41
N PRO A 384 10.75 3.84 21.22
CA PRO A 384 11.72 4.41 22.15
C PRO A 384 12.88 4.97 21.31
N TYR A 385 13.45 6.07 21.80
CA TYR A 385 14.60 6.77 21.22
C TYR A 385 15.80 5.86 20.96
#